data_AF-A0A5B9FTP8-F1
#
_entry.id   AF-A0A5B9FTP8-F1
#
_cell.length_a   1.000
_cell.length_b   1.000
_cell.length_c   1.000
_cell.angle_alpha   90.00
_cell.angle_beta   90.00
_cell.angle_gamma   90.00
#
_symmetry.space_group_name_H-M   'P 1'
#
loop_
_entity.id
_entity.type
_entity.pdbx_description
1 polymer ?
#
loop_
_entity_poly.entity_id
_entity_poly.type
_entity_poly.pdbx_seq_one_letter_code
_entity_poly.pdbx_strand_id
1 'polypeptide(L)' 'MVTALDDVNDAAATVNLIDNNDGTFLSLRPDGTQVAVAKADITANETVPIPLPTTTDRM' A
#
# COMPACT_ATOMS: atom_id res chain seq x y z
N MET A 1 -13.26 -20.95 -3.02
CA MET A 1 -12.34 -20.88 -1.88
C MET A 1 -11.44 -19.70 -2.16
N VAL A 2 -11.82 -18.51 -1.69
CA VAL A 2 -10.94 -17.33 -1.71
C VAL A 2 -9.85 -17.62 -0.69
N THR A 3 -8.60 -17.48 -1.09
CA THR A 3 -7.48 -17.64 -0.14
C THR A 3 -7.26 -16.31 0.55
N ALA A 4 -6.70 -16.31 1.76
CA ALA A 4 -6.35 -15.05 2.44
C ALA A 4 -5.42 -14.15 1.60
N LEU A 5 -4.70 -14.72 0.62
CA LEU A 5 -3.91 -13.95 -0.36
C LEU A 5 -4.77 -13.17 -1.37
N ASP A 6 -5.93 -13.72 -1.75
CA ASP A 6 -6.85 -13.11 -2.71
C ASP A 6 -7.58 -11.91 -2.06
N ASP A 7 -7.99 -12.04 -0.79
CA ASP A 7 -8.55 -10.93 0.00
C ASP A 7 -7.57 -9.76 0.18
N VAL A 8 -6.28 -10.05 0.38
CA VAL A 8 -5.23 -9.03 0.52
C VAL A 8 -4.97 -8.31 -0.81
N ASN A 9 -5.08 -9.00 -1.94
CA ASN A 9 -4.86 -8.43 -3.26
C ASN A 9 -6.00 -7.51 -3.71
N ASP A 10 -7.24 -7.77 -3.25
CA ASP A 10 -8.42 -6.95 -3.58
C ASP A 10 -8.52 -5.66 -2.73
N ALA A 11 -7.81 -5.58 -1.60
CA ALA A 11 -7.85 -4.43 -0.69
C ALA A 11 -7.05 -3.19 -1.16
N ALA A 12 -6.38 -3.24 -2.32
CA ALA A 12 -5.60 -2.13 -2.84
C ALA A 12 -6.50 -1.01 -3.41
N ALA A 13 -6.84 -0.03 -2.57
CA ALA A 13 -7.57 1.17 -3.00
C ALA A 13 -6.64 2.20 -3.65
N THR A 14 -7.00 2.70 -4.84
CA THR A 14 -6.28 3.79 -5.51
C THR A 14 -6.63 5.13 -4.84
N VAL A 15 -5.62 5.83 -4.33
CA VAL A 15 -5.76 7.18 -3.77
C VAL A 15 -5.32 8.22 -4.81
N ASN A 16 -6.16 9.23 -5.06
CA ASN A 16 -5.77 10.37 -5.90
C ASN A 16 -4.92 11.36 -5.10
N LEU A 17 -3.64 11.46 -5.46
CA LEU A 17 -2.67 12.41 -4.91
C LEU A 17 -2.18 13.32 -6.03
N ILE A 18 -2.24 14.64 -5.83
CA ILE A 18 -1.75 15.64 -6.78
C ILE A 18 -0.42 16.18 -6.26
N ASP A 19 0.65 16.09 -7.06
CA ASP A 19 1.93 16.70 -6.71
C ASP A 19 1.86 18.22 -6.93
N ASN A 20 2.16 18.99 -5.88
CA ASN A 20 2.20 20.45 -5.91
C ASN A 20 3.63 21.03 -6.00
N ASN A 21 4.63 20.16 -6.12
CA ASN A 21 6.03 20.50 -6.30
C ASN A 21 6.64 21.36 -5.16
N ASP A 22 6.07 21.29 -3.96
CA ASP A 22 6.55 22.04 -2.76
C ASP A 22 7.03 21.12 -1.61
N GLY A 23 7.07 19.81 -1.84
CA GLY A 23 7.41 18.81 -0.83
C GLY A 23 6.21 18.14 -0.18
N THR A 24 4.99 18.47 -0.61
CA THR A 24 3.75 17.79 -0.20
C THR A 24 2.99 17.19 -1.41
N PHE A 25 1.97 16.38 -1.13
CA PHE A 25 0.92 16.05 -2.07
C PHE A 25 -0.39 16.65 -1.57
N LEU A 26 -1.26 17.04 -2.49
CA LEU A 26 -2.65 17.35 -2.17
C LEU A 26 -3.50 16.08 -2.28
N SER A 27 -4.16 15.73 -1.19
CA SER A 27 -5.18 14.68 -1.17
C SER A 27 -6.57 15.32 -1.21
N LEU A 28 -7.39 14.91 -2.18
CA LEU A 28 -8.79 15.29 -2.26
C LEU A 28 -9.64 14.26 -1.51
N ARG A 29 -10.28 14.69 -0.42
CA ARG A 29 -11.21 13.84 0.32
C ARG A 29 -12.53 13.68 -0.45
N PRO A 30 -13.30 12.61 -0.18
CA PRO A 30 -14.61 12.41 -0.80
C PRO A 30 -15.61 13.55 -0.55
N ASP A 31 -15.42 14.32 0.52
CA ASP A 31 -16.24 15.50 0.87
C ASP A 31 -15.82 16.78 0.11
N GLY A 32 -14.82 16.71 -0.76
CA GLY A 32 -14.30 17.83 -1.54
C GLY A 32 -13.20 18.64 -0.83
N THR A 33 -12.87 18.33 0.43
CA THR A 33 -11.81 19.04 1.16
C THR A 33 -10.44 18.60 0.69
N GLN A 34 -9.54 19.56 0.51
CA GLN A 34 -8.13 19.30 0.19
C GLN A 34 -7.28 19.30 1.46
N VAL A 35 -6.37 18.34 1.57
CA VAL A 35 -5.41 18.23 2.68
C VAL A 35 -4.01 18.06 2.10
N ALA A 36 -3.04 18.83 2.63
CA ALA A 36 -1.64 18.64 2.31
C ALA A 36 -1.06 17.49 3.15
N VAL A 37 -0.41 16.55 2.47
CA VAL A 37 0.29 15.41 3.08
C VAL A 37 1.76 15.53 2.74
N ALA A 38 2.66 15.49 3.72
CA ALA A 38 4.09 15.58 3.43
C ALA A 38 4.55 14.34 2.67
N LYS A 39 5.39 14.54 1.64
CA LYS A 39 5.95 13.43 0.87
C LYS A 39 6.78 12.48 1.74
N ALA A 40 7.40 13.02 2.79
CA ALA A 40 8.20 12.26 3.75
C ALA A 40 7.37 11.32 4.64
N ASP A 41 6.06 11.58 4.79
CA ASP A 41 5.18 10.76 5.62
C ASP A 41 4.62 9.55 4.86
N ILE A 42 4.82 9.48 3.54
CA ILE A 42 4.34 8.37 2.69
C ILE A 42 5.48 7.38 2.44
N THR A 43 5.27 6.13 2.86
CA THR A 43 6.16 5.00 2.53
C THR A 43 5.57 4.18 1.39
N ALA A 44 6.43 3.62 0.54
CA ALA A 44 5.99 2.69 -0.50
C ALA A 44 5.45 1.39 0.11
N ASN A 45 4.58 0.70 -0.61
CA ASN A 45 4.16 -0.64 -0.22
C ASN A 45 5.37 -1.58 -0.34
N GLU A 46 5.79 -2.18 0.78
CA GLU A 46 6.90 -3.12 0.79
C GLU A 46 6.40 -4.55 0.58
N THR A 47 7.12 -5.34 -0.22
CA THR A 47 6.81 -6.77 -0.38
C THR A 47 7.14 -7.51 0.91
N VAL A 48 6.18 -8.24 1.47
CA VAL A 48 6.42 -9.16 2.60
C VAL A 48 6.80 -10.54 2.04
N PRO A 49 8.04 -11.03 2.23
CA PRO A 49 8.40 -12.38 1.81
C PRO A 49 7.71 -13.42 2.70
N ILE A 50 6.99 -14.37 2.10
CA ILE A 50 6.53 -15.58 2.78
C ILE A 50 7.68 -16.61 2.77
N PRO A 51 8.20 -17.04 3.94
CA PRO A 51 9.23 -18.08 3.98
C PRO A 51 8.68 -19.38 3.38
N LEU A 52 9.40 -19.98 2.44
CA LEU A 52 9.10 -21.36 2.04
C LEU A 52 9.39 -22.28 3.23
N PRO A 53 8.47 -23.18 3.62
CA PRO A 53 8.80 -24.20 4.60
C PRO A 53 9.90 -25.07 4.01
N THR A 54 11.08 -25.05 4.63
CA THR A 54 12.14 -26.01 4.29
C THR A 54 11.73 -27.34 4.89
N THR A 55 11.17 -28.24 4.07
CA THR A 55 11.10 -29.63 4.46
C THR A 55 12.53 -30.15 4.46
N THR A 56 13.15 -30.25 5.64
CA THR A 56 14.31 -31.13 5.80
C THR A 56 13.79 -32.53 5.50
N ASP A 57 14.04 -33.00 4.29
CA ASP A 57 13.81 -34.39 3.91
C ASP A 57 14.70 -35.25 4.81
N ARG A 58 14.11 -35.83 5.85
CA ARG A 58 14.83 -36.77 6.72
C ARG A 58 14.97 -38.06 5.92
N MET A 59 16.16 -38.22 5.35
CA MET A 59 16.65 -39.41 4.65
C MET A 59 16.44 -40.69 5.47
#